data_AF-A0A6L2LIE9-F1
#
_entry.id   AF-A0A6L2LIE9-F1
#
_cell.length_a   1.000
_cell.length_b   1.000
_cell.length_c   1.000
_cell.angle_alpha   90.00
_cell.angle_beta   90.00
_cell.angle_gamma   90.00
#
_symmetry.space_group_name_H-M   'P 1'
#
loop_
_entity.id
_entity.type
_entity.pdbx_description
1 polymer ?
#
loop_
_entity_poly.entity_id
_entity_poly.type
_entity_poly.pdbx_seq_one_letter_code
_entity_poly.pdbx_strand_id
1 'polypeptide(L)'
;KRFKFPENSVELYAERVNNRGLCAIAQAESLRYKLLGGLAVRRACNGVLRFVMENGAKGCEVIISGKLRAQRAKSMKFKDGYMISSGQPVKEYIDSAVRHVLLRQGVLGIKVKIMLDWDPTGKVGPKTPLPDNVVIHMPKDDVVVHPPKEVEEYVPHVAEEPLPMAISVPV
;
A
#
# COMPACT_ATOMS: atom_id res chain seq x y z
N LYS A 1 -4.97 20.95 -31.22
CA LYS A 1 -5.36 20.69 -32.64
C LYS A 1 -6.51 19.69 -32.81
N ARG A 2 -6.46 18.45 -32.28
CA ARG A 2 -7.58 17.48 -32.41
C ARG A 2 -8.93 18.01 -31.90
N PHE A 3 -8.93 18.70 -30.77
CA PHE A 3 -10.14 19.22 -30.12
C PHE A 3 -10.47 20.68 -30.50
N LYS A 4 -9.76 21.28 -31.47
CA LYS A 4 -9.94 22.68 -31.90
C LYS A 4 -9.91 23.73 -30.77
N PHE A 5 -9.22 23.43 -29.66
CA PHE A 5 -9.00 24.41 -28.60
C PHE A 5 -8.17 25.62 -29.09
N PRO A 6 -8.47 26.83 -28.59
CA PRO A 6 -7.66 28.02 -28.86
C PRO A 6 -6.24 27.86 -28.31
N GLU A 7 -5.29 28.58 -28.89
CA GLU A 7 -3.87 28.50 -28.51
C GLU A 7 -3.69 28.85 -27.02
N ASN A 8 -2.82 28.10 -26.34
CA ASN A 8 -2.51 28.23 -24.90
C ASN A 8 -3.69 28.06 -23.92
N SER A 9 -4.82 27.50 -24.35
CA SER A 9 -5.96 27.22 -23.44
C SER A 9 -5.85 25.94 -22.64
N VAL A 10 -4.90 25.06 -22.98
CA VAL A 10 -4.69 23.78 -22.30
C VAL A 10 -3.26 23.70 -21.81
N GLU A 11 -3.11 23.52 -20.51
CA GLU A 11 -1.84 23.23 -19.86
C GLU A 11 -1.78 21.74 -19.49
N LEU A 12 -0.62 21.13 -19.68
CA LEU A 12 -0.39 19.71 -19.40
C LEU A 12 0.65 19.59 -18.30
N TYR A 13 0.26 18.98 -17.19
CA TYR A 13 1.17 18.61 -16.10
C TYR A 13 1.42 17.10 -16.14
N ALA A 14 2.67 16.71 -15.89
CA ALA A 14 3.06 15.31 -15.81
C ALA A 14 3.63 15.04 -14.41
N GLU A 15 2.94 14.21 -13.65
CA GLU A 15 3.37 13.79 -12.31
C GLU A 15 3.80 12.33 -12.32
N ARG A 16 4.76 12.00 -11.45
CA ARG A 16 5.24 10.64 -11.30
C ARG A 16 4.31 9.88 -10.36
N VAL A 17 3.91 8.68 -10.76
CA VAL A 17 3.17 7.76 -9.87
C VAL A 17 4.09 7.31 -8.74
N ASN A 18 3.67 7.51 -7.49
CA ASN A 18 4.47 7.19 -6.30
C ASN A 18 4.98 5.75 -6.29
N ASN A 19 4.07 4.77 -6.44
CA ASN A 19 4.43 3.35 -6.48
C ASN A 19 3.93 2.70 -7.78
N ARG A 20 4.83 2.59 -8.77
CA ARG A 20 4.53 1.93 -10.05
C ARG A 20 4.29 0.43 -9.90
N GLY A 21 4.78 -0.19 -8.83
CA GLY A 21 4.60 -1.62 -8.55
C GLY A 21 3.14 -2.03 -8.37
N LEU A 22 2.33 -1.13 -7.81
CA LEU A 22 0.93 -1.41 -7.47
C LEU A 22 -0.07 -1.04 -8.56
N CYS A 23 0.37 -0.33 -9.61
CA CYS A 23 -0.49 0.03 -10.74
C CYS A 23 -0.59 -1.10 -11.76
N ALA A 24 -1.79 -1.65 -11.96
CA ALA A 24 -2.01 -2.78 -12.87
C ALA A 24 -1.72 -2.42 -14.33
N ILE A 25 -2.01 -1.18 -14.75
CA ILE A 25 -1.73 -0.70 -16.12
C ILE A 25 -0.23 -0.71 -16.40
N ALA A 26 0.57 -0.13 -15.49
CA ALA A 26 2.01 -0.06 -15.65
C ALA A 26 2.65 -1.46 -15.68
N GLN A 27 2.14 -2.38 -14.87
CA GLN A 27 2.61 -3.77 -14.84
C GLN A 27 2.19 -4.55 -16.09
N ALA A 28 0.96 -4.35 -16.60
CA ALA A 28 0.50 -4.96 -17.84
C ALA A 28 1.31 -4.48 -19.05
N GLU A 29 1.69 -3.19 -19.10
CA GLU A 29 2.57 -2.66 -20.14
C GLU A 29 4.00 -3.19 -20.02
N SER A 30 4.53 -3.26 -18.80
CA SER A 30 5.84 -3.85 -18.55
C SER A 30 5.88 -5.32 -18.98
N LEU A 31 4.82 -6.08 -18.71
CA LEU A 31 4.68 -7.47 -19.16
C LEU A 31 4.58 -7.58 -20.68
N ARG A 32 3.85 -6.67 -21.34
CA ARG A 32 3.80 -6.57 -22.80
C ARG A 32 5.19 -6.38 -23.40
N TYR A 33 5.98 -5.44 -22.89
CA TYR A 33 7.34 -5.20 -23.41
C TYR A 33 8.29 -6.37 -23.13
N LYS A 34 8.19 -7.03 -21.96
CA LYS A 34 8.97 -8.25 -21.66
C LYS A 34 8.68 -9.38 -22.66
N LEU A 35 7.41 -9.59 -23.03
CA LEU A 35 7.03 -10.61 -24.02
C LEU A 35 7.45 -10.23 -25.45
N LEU A 36 7.37 -8.95 -25.83
CA LEU A 36 7.88 -8.46 -27.11
C LEU A 36 9.42 -8.61 -27.19
N GLY A 37 10.12 -8.42 -26.07
CA GLY A 37 11.56 -8.66 -25.95
C GLY A 37 11.98 -10.13 -26.01
N GLY A 38 11.07 -11.07 -26.28
CA GLY A 38 11.38 -12.49 -26.45
C GLY A 38 11.60 -13.26 -25.14
N LEU A 39 11.30 -12.68 -23.97
CA LEU A 39 11.38 -13.43 -22.72
C LEU A 39 10.33 -14.53 -22.69
N ALA A 40 10.71 -15.70 -22.16
CA ALA A 40 9.79 -16.81 -21.97
C ALA A 40 8.61 -16.41 -21.07
N VAL A 41 7.40 -16.81 -21.47
CA VAL A 41 6.12 -16.42 -20.84
C VAL A 41 6.10 -16.63 -19.33
N ARG A 42 6.51 -17.82 -18.85
CA ARG A 42 6.58 -18.13 -17.41
C ARG A 42 7.55 -17.23 -16.66
N ARG A 43 8.74 -17.00 -17.23
CA ARG A 43 9.77 -16.13 -16.63
C ARG A 43 9.29 -14.69 -16.55
N ALA A 44 8.66 -14.19 -17.61
CA ALA A 44 8.10 -12.83 -17.64
C ALA A 44 6.99 -12.63 -16.60
N CYS A 45 6.05 -13.58 -16.49
CA CYS A 45 4.96 -13.52 -15.50
C CYS A 45 5.48 -13.57 -14.06
N ASN A 46 6.32 -14.56 -13.74
CA ASN A 46 6.84 -14.72 -12.38
C ASN A 46 7.69 -13.51 -11.97
N GLY A 47 8.42 -12.90 -12.90
CA GLY A 47 9.17 -11.68 -12.63
C GLY A 47 8.29 -10.46 -12.34
N VAL A 48 7.13 -10.32 -13.00
CA VAL A 48 6.17 -9.24 -12.70
C VAL A 48 5.43 -9.53 -11.39
N LEU A 49 4.99 -10.76 -11.19
CA LEU A 49 4.25 -11.17 -10.01
C LEU A 49 5.10 -11.01 -8.74
N ARG A 50 6.37 -11.44 -8.76
CA ARG A 50 7.31 -11.21 -7.66
C ARG A 50 7.56 -9.72 -7.40
N PHE A 51 7.74 -8.93 -8.46
CA PHE A 51 7.93 -7.49 -8.32
C PHE A 51 6.71 -6.81 -7.67
N VAL A 52 5.48 -7.20 -8.02
CA VAL A 52 4.26 -6.65 -7.42
C VAL A 52 4.15 -7.01 -5.94
N MET A 53 4.42 -8.27 -5.59
CA MET A 53 4.39 -8.74 -4.20
C MET A 53 5.48 -8.06 -3.34
N GLU A 54 6.70 -7.88 -3.87
CA GLU A 54 7.79 -7.16 -3.19
C GLU A 54 7.48 -5.68 -2.94
N ASN A 55 6.61 -5.07 -3.76
CA ASN A 55 6.13 -3.69 -3.57
C ASN A 55 4.96 -3.58 -2.57
N GLY A 56 4.60 -4.66 -1.88
CA GLY A 56 3.60 -4.65 -0.80
C GLY A 56 2.16 -4.89 -1.25
N ALA A 57 1.93 -5.53 -2.40
CA ALA A 57 0.59 -5.98 -2.75
C ALA A 57 0.16 -7.15 -1.86
N LYS A 58 -1.12 -7.19 -1.48
CA LYS A 58 -1.71 -8.32 -0.73
C LYS A 58 -1.86 -9.58 -1.59
N GLY A 59 -2.02 -9.39 -2.90
CA GLY A 59 -2.00 -10.47 -3.88
C GLY A 59 -1.97 -9.99 -5.32
N CYS A 60 -1.62 -10.89 -6.23
CA CYS A 60 -1.51 -10.60 -7.65
C CYS A 60 -1.97 -11.80 -8.48
N GLU A 61 -2.75 -11.54 -9.53
CA GLU A 61 -3.14 -12.52 -10.53
C GLU A 61 -2.75 -12.01 -11.93
N VAL A 62 -1.90 -12.77 -12.61
CA VAL A 62 -1.51 -12.52 -14.01
C VAL A 62 -2.06 -13.65 -14.87
N ILE A 63 -2.91 -13.30 -15.83
CA ILE A 63 -3.48 -14.23 -16.81
C ILE A 63 -2.93 -13.87 -18.17
N ILE A 64 -2.33 -14.85 -18.86
CA ILE A 64 -1.99 -14.74 -20.28
C ILE A 64 -2.86 -15.72 -21.05
N SER A 65 -3.44 -15.25 -22.14
CA SER A 65 -4.33 -16.00 -23.00
C SER A 65 -3.92 -15.83 -24.47
N GLY A 66 -4.05 -16.90 -25.26
CA GLY A 66 -3.83 -16.86 -26.70
C GLY A 66 -3.02 -18.05 -27.21
N LYS A 67 -2.46 -17.92 -28.41
CA LYS A 67 -1.62 -18.94 -29.05
C LYS A 67 -0.20 -18.88 -28.47
N LEU A 68 0.09 -19.73 -27.49
CA LEU A 68 1.37 -19.71 -26.77
C LEU A 68 2.46 -20.48 -27.51
N ARG A 69 2.43 -21.82 -27.47
CA ARG A 69 3.39 -22.70 -28.16
C ARG A 69 2.73 -23.58 -29.22
N ALA A 70 1.45 -23.90 -29.03
CA ALA A 70 0.66 -24.74 -29.92
C ALA A 70 -0.31 -23.91 -30.76
N GLN A 71 -0.86 -24.51 -31.82
CA GLN A 71 -1.86 -23.88 -32.69
C GLN A 71 -3.17 -23.54 -31.95
N ARG A 72 -3.50 -24.29 -30.90
CA ARG A 72 -4.69 -24.06 -30.07
C ARG A 72 -4.40 -23.01 -28.99
N ALA A 73 -5.38 -22.14 -28.74
CA ALA A 73 -5.29 -21.17 -27.67
C ALA A 73 -5.23 -21.86 -26.29
N LYS A 74 -4.41 -21.31 -25.40
CA LYS A 74 -4.28 -21.73 -24.01
C LYS A 74 -4.27 -20.50 -23.10
N SER A 75 -4.87 -20.64 -21.92
CA SER A 75 -4.76 -19.63 -20.86
C SER A 75 -3.88 -20.16 -19.75
N MET A 76 -2.87 -19.38 -19.37
CA MET A 76 -2.01 -19.61 -18.22
C MET A 76 -2.37 -18.57 -17.16
N LYS A 77 -2.70 -19.04 -15.96
CA LYS A 77 -2.99 -18.20 -14.80
C LYS A 77 -1.86 -18.37 -13.79
N PHE A 78 -1.29 -17.25 -13.37
CA PHE A 78 -0.29 -17.17 -12.31
C PHE A 78 -0.92 -16.36 -11.19
N LYS A 79 -1.04 -16.96 -10.01
CA LYS A 79 -1.65 -16.34 -8.83
C LYS A 79 -0.67 -16.44 -7.68
N ASP A 80 -0.62 -15.38 -6.88
CA ASP A 80 0.14 -15.35 -5.65
C ASP A 80 -0.53 -14.40 -4.65
N GLY A 81 -0.38 -14.71 -3.36
CA GLY A 81 -1.04 -14.01 -2.25
C GLY A 81 -2.56 -14.22 -2.20
N TYR A 82 -3.24 -13.25 -1.59
CA TYR A 82 -4.68 -13.27 -1.34
C TYR A 82 -5.43 -12.47 -2.40
N MET A 83 -6.52 -13.03 -2.94
CA MET A 83 -7.28 -12.41 -4.04
C MET A 83 -8.79 -12.62 -3.83
N ILE A 84 -9.52 -11.52 -3.65
CA ILE A 84 -10.98 -11.51 -3.57
C ILE A 84 -11.59 -11.58 -4.98
N SER A 85 -12.72 -12.27 -5.14
CA SER A 85 -13.37 -12.42 -6.45
C SER A 85 -14.81 -11.89 -6.50
N SER A 86 -15.42 -11.56 -5.36
CA SER A 86 -16.84 -11.18 -5.24
C SER A 86 -17.05 -9.96 -4.33
N GLY A 87 -18.19 -9.28 -4.51
CA GLY A 87 -18.64 -8.18 -3.67
C GLY A 87 -18.09 -6.80 -4.06
N GLN A 88 -18.48 -5.79 -3.26
CA GLN A 88 -17.99 -4.42 -3.41
C GLN A 88 -16.47 -4.27 -3.19
N PRO A 89 -15.81 -5.03 -2.28
CA PRO A 89 -14.36 -4.95 -2.09
C PRO A 89 -13.56 -5.20 -3.37
N VAL A 90 -14.08 -5.96 -4.34
CA VAL A 90 -13.40 -6.17 -5.63
C VAL A 90 -13.18 -4.86 -6.38
N LYS A 91 -14.13 -3.92 -6.32
CA LYS A 91 -14.01 -2.65 -7.05
C LYS A 91 -13.06 -1.68 -6.36
N GLU A 92 -12.97 -1.75 -5.03
CA GLU A 92 -12.17 -0.83 -4.22
C GLU A 92 -10.74 -1.32 -4.01
N TYR A 93 -10.53 -2.63 -3.84
CA TYR A 93 -9.23 -3.22 -3.55
C TYR A 93 -8.48 -3.71 -4.79
N ILE A 94 -9.18 -4.03 -5.88
CA ILE A 94 -8.55 -4.68 -7.04
C ILE A 94 -8.40 -3.70 -8.19
N ASP A 95 -7.16 -3.35 -8.50
CA ASP A 95 -6.83 -2.71 -9.77
C ASP A 95 -6.64 -3.80 -10.84
N SER A 96 -7.28 -3.62 -12.00
CA SER A 96 -7.22 -4.58 -13.08
C SER A 96 -6.96 -3.93 -14.43
N ALA A 97 -6.07 -4.53 -15.21
CA ALA A 97 -5.71 -4.03 -16.52
C ALA A 97 -5.63 -5.16 -17.54
N VAL A 98 -6.16 -4.91 -18.73
CA VAL A 98 -6.05 -5.79 -19.90
C VAL A 98 -5.22 -5.12 -20.97
N ARG A 99 -4.27 -5.84 -21.55
CA ARG A 99 -3.44 -5.37 -22.67
C ARG A 99 -3.28 -6.46 -23.71
N HIS A 100 -3.14 -6.05 -24.97
CA HIS A 100 -2.91 -6.94 -26.09
C HIS A 100 -1.44 -6.87 -26.52
N VAL A 101 -0.85 -8.02 -26.82
CA VAL A 101 0.50 -8.15 -27.34
C VAL A 101 0.44 -8.75 -28.73
N LEU A 102 0.99 -8.03 -29.70
CA LEU A 102 1.10 -8.47 -31.07
C LEU A 102 2.41 -9.26 -31.22
N LEU A 103 2.31 -10.57 -31.45
CA LEU A 103 3.44 -11.42 -31.81
C LEU A 103 3.26 -11.90 -33.25
N ARG A 104 4.34 -12.41 -33.86
CA ARG A 104 4.29 -12.96 -35.22
C ARG A 104 3.27 -14.11 -35.38
N GLN A 105 3.04 -14.89 -34.34
CA GLN A 105 2.07 -16.01 -34.34
C GLN A 105 0.61 -15.56 -34.18
N GLY A 106 0.38 -14.29 -33.81
CA GLY A 106 -0.94 -13.73 -33.52
C GLY A 106 -0.94 -12.85 -32.27
N VAL A 107 -2.14 -12.60 -31.73
CA VAL A 107 -2.32 -11.73 -30.55
C VAL A 107 -2.38 -12.56 -29.28
N LEU A 108 -1.63 -12.15 -28.25
CA LEU A 108 -1.81 -12.60 -26.87
C LEU A 108 -2.57 -11.55 -26.07
N GLY A 109 -3.48 -12.00 -25.21
CA GLY A 109 -4.16 -11.18 -24.21
C GLY A 109 -3.51 -11.34 -22.84
N ILE A 110 -3.09 -10.22 -22.26
CA ILE A 110 -2.61 -10.12 -20.87
C ILE A 110 -3.75 -9.53 -20.03
N LYS A 111 -4.03 -10.11 -18.88
CA LYS A 111 -4.84 -9.53 -17.82
C LYS A 111 -4.06 -9.58 -16.51
N VAL A 112 -3.81 -8.43 -15.90
CA VAL A 112 -3.18 -8.31 -14.58
C VAL A 112 -4.24 -7.82 -13.60
N LYS A 113 -4.33 -8.43 -12.43
CA LYS A 113 -5.11 -8.00 -11.29
C LYS A 113 -4.19 -7.87 -10.10
N ILE A 114 -4.22 -6.74 -9.42
CA ILE A 114 -3.43 -6.48 -8.22
C ILE A 114 -4.41 -6.17 -7.10
N MET A 115 -4.34 -6.94 -6.01
CA MET A 115 -5.06 -6.64 -4.79
C MET A 115 -4.19 -5.73 -3.93
N LEU A 116 -4.65 -4.50 -3.75
CA LEU A 116 -3.99 -3.51 -2.89
C LEU A 116 -4.14 -3.90 -1.42
N ASP A 117 -3.20 -3.46 -0.60
CA ASP A 117 -3.30 -3.60 0.85
C ASP A 117 -4.18 -2.50 1.46
N TRP A 118 -4.73 -2.75 2.63
CA TRP A 118 -5.50 -1.75 3.37
C TRP A 118 -4.56 -0.72 4.00
N ASP A 119 -4.81 0.56 3.73
CA ASP A 119 -4.01 1.66 4.26
C ASP A 119 -4.93 2.71 4.92
N PRO A 120 -4.82 2.94 6.23
CA PRO A 120 -5.61 3.96 6.94
C PRO A 120 -5.44 5.38 6.37
N THR A 121 -4.29 5.66 5.74
CA THR A 121 -3.99 6.97 5.14
C THR A 121 -4.57 7.12 3.74
N GLY A 122 -4.95 6.03 3.08
CA GLY A 122 -5.56 6.02 1.75
C GLY A 122 -4.62 6.43 0.61
N LYS A 123 -3.29 6.42 0.82
CA LYS A 123 -2.33 6.85 -0.20
C LYS A 123 -2.02 5.73 -1.19
N VAL A 124 -1.90 4.51 -0.70
CA VAL A 124 -1.47 3.35 -1.48
C VAL A 124 -2.62 2.41 -1.81
N GLY A 125 -3.60 2.33 -0.92
CA GLY A 125 -4.75 1.45 -1.05
C GLY A 125 -6.02 2.07 -0.46
N PRO A 126 -7.12 1.31 -0.44
CA PRO A 126 -8.39 1.78 0.10
C PRO A 126 -8.30 2.04 1.60
N LYS A 127 -8.99 3.11 2.03
CA LYS A 127 -9.11 3.51 3.44
C LYS A 127 -10.06 2.59 4.23
N THR A 128 -11.10 2.10 3.56
CA THR A 128 -12.11 1.22 4.14
C THR A 128 -11.51 -0.17 4.34
N PRO A 129 -11.44 -0.70 5.57
CA PRO A 129 -10.98 -2.07 5.80
C PRO A 129 -11.95 -3.07 5.15
N LEU A 130 -11.48 -4.31 4.96
CA LEU A 130 -12.35 -5.38 4.50
C LEU A 130 -13.50 -5.58 5.51
N PRO A 131 -14.74 -5.81 5.03
CA PRO A 131 -15.92 -5.89 5.90
C PRO A 131 -15.82 -7.03 6.92
N ASP A 132 -15.06 -8.07 6.59
CA ASP A 132 -14.90 -9.26 7.43
C ASP A 132 -13.72 -9.13 8.41
N ASN A 133 -12.92 -8.06 8.32
CA ASN A 133 -11.75 -7.87 9.16
C ASN A 133 -12.11 -7.09 10.44
N VAL A 134 -12.35 -7.82 11.53
CA VAL A 134 -12.66 -7.24 12.86
C VAL A 134 -11.38 -7.15 13.70
N VAL A 135 -10.98 -5.93 14.04
CA VAL A 135 -9.82 -5.69 14.93
C VAL A 135 -10.30 -5.70 16.38
N ILE A 136 -9.88 -6.70 17.15
CA ILE A 136 -10.16 -6.80 18.58
C ILE A 136 -9.01 -6.11 19.33
N HIS A 137 -9.31 -5.01 20.01
CA HIS A 137 -8.33 -4.30 20.82
C HIS A 137 -8.17 -4.99 22.17
N MET A 138 -6.92 -5.03 22.66
CA MET A 138 -6.63 -5.53 23.99
C MET A 138 -7.30 -4.63 25.04
N PRO A 139 -7.80 -5.21 26.16
CA PRO A 139 -8.31 -4.41 27.26
C PRO A 139 -7.19 -3.50 27.78
N LYS A 140 -7.58 -2.31 28.26
CA LYS A 140 -6.65 -1.44 28.97
C LYS A 140 -6.35 -2.08 30.33
N ASP A 141 -5.12 -1.90 30.83
CA ASP A 141 -4.78 -2.35 32.17
C ASP A 141 -5.68 -1.65 33.19
N ASP A 142 -6.30 -2.44 34.07
CA ASP A 142 -7.14 -1.91 35.13
C ASP A 142 -6.27 -1.08 36.08
N VAL A 143 -6.62 0.19 36.26
CA VAL A 143 -6.02 1.02 37.29
C VAL A 143 -6.48 0.47 38.63
N VAL A 144 -5.58 -0.19 39.36
CA VAL A 144 -5.82 -0.53 40.75
C VAL A 144 -6.05 0.79 41.49
N VAL A 145 -7.30 1.09 41.80
CA VAL A 145 -7.66 2.25 42.61
C VAL A 145 -7.11 1.97 44.00
N HIS A 146 -5.90 2.47 44.26
CA HIS A 146 -5.40 2.51 45.62
C HIS A 146 -6.37 3.36 46.45
N PRO A 147 -6.75 2.91 47.67
CA PRO A 147 -7.50 3.76 48.57
C PRO A 147 -6.74 5.10 48.72
N PRO A 148 -7.46 6.23 48.83
CA PRO A 148 -6.81 7.51 49.05
C PRO A 148 -5.83 7.37 50.22
N LYS A 149 -4.57 7.76 50.00
CA LYS A 149 -3.59 7.82 51.08
C LYS A 149 -4.20 8.70 52.18
N GLU A 150 -4.26 8.18 53.40
CA GLU A 150 -4.58 8.98 54.57
C GLU A 150 -3.68 10.22 54.56
N VAL A 151 -4.31 11.36 54.80
CA VAL A 151 -3.76 12.72 54.78
C VAL A 151 -2.30 12.71 55.25
N GLU A 152 -1.36 13.11 54.40
CA GLU A 152 -0.04 13.50 54.89
C GLU A 152 -0.28 14.65 55.86
N GLU A 153 -0.06 14.40 57.15
CA GLU A 153 -0.15 15.42 58.19
C GLU A 153 0.70 16.62 57.76
N TYR A 154 0.05 17.77 57.63
CA TYR A 154 0.72 19.05 57.41
C TYR A 154 1.67 19.30 58.58
N VAL A 155 2.96 19.01 58.40
CA VAL A 155 3.98 19.45 59.33
C VAL A 155 4.24 20.93 59.03
N PRO A 156 3.87 21.87 59.92
CA PRO A 156 4.21 23.26 59.69
C PRO A 156 5.73 23.40 59.65
N HIS A 157 6.26 24.00 58.59
CA HIS A 157 7.65 24.43 58.56
C HIS A 157 7.85 25.44 59.69
N VAL A 158 8.55 25.02 60.74
CA VAL A 158 9.07 25.92 61.77
C VAL A 158 10.03 26.86 61.06
N ALA A 159 9.68 28.15 61.04
CA ALA A 159 10.55 29.19 60.51
C ALA A 159 11.90 29.12 61.25
N GLU A 160 12.98 28.86 60.53
CA GLU A 160 14.33 28.98 61.06
C GLU A 160 14.53 30.42 61.53
N GLU A 161 14.84 30.60 62.81
CA GLU A 161 15.28 31.88 63.35
C GLU A 161 16.56 32.31 62.62
N PRO A 162 16.68 33.56 62.15
CA PRO A 162 17.91 34.00 61.51
C PRO A 162 19.05 34.05 62.54
N LEU A 163 20.11 33.27 62.29
CA LEU A 163 21.36 33.32 63.04
C LEU A 163 21.89 34.78 63.12
N PRO A 164 22.37 35.23 64.29
CA PRO A 164 22.92 36.58 64.42
C PRO A 164 24.16 36.73 63.53
N MET A 165 24.14 37.72 62.64
CA MET A 165 25.31 38.11 61.83
C MET A 165 26.48 38.45 62.75
N ALA A 166 27.54 37.63 62.68
CA ALA A 166 28.81 37.94 63.30
C ALA A 166 29.43 39.17 62.61
N ILE A 167 29.54 40.25 63.36
CA ILE A 167 30.24 41.48 62.97
C ILE A 167 31.73 41.15 62.85
N SER A 168 32.29 41.18 61.64
CA SER A 168 33.73 41.20 61.43
C SER A 168 34.26 42.60 61.73
N VAL A 169 34.95 42.75 62.87
CA VAL A 169 35.72 43.96 63.19
C VAL A 169 37.04 43.91 62.41
N PRO A 170 37.49 45.00 61.77
CA PRO A 170 38.72 45.01 60.98
C PRO A 170 39.93 45.39 61.84
N VAL A 171 41.01 44.59 61.79
CA VAL A 171 42.41 45.01 61.92
C VAL A 171 43.28 44.06 61.11
#